data_AF-A0A6B0XS50-F1
#
_entry.id   AF-A0A6B0XS50-F1
#
_cell.length_a   1.000
_cell.length_b   1.000
_cell.length_c   1.000
_cell.angle_alpha   90.00
_cell.angle_beta   90.00
_cell.angle_gamma   90.00
#
_symmetry.space_group_name_H-M   'P 1'
#
loop_
_entity.id
_entity.type
_entity.pdbx_description
1 polymer ?
#
loop_
_entity_poly.entity_id
_entity_poly.type
_entity_poly.pdbx_seq_one_letter_code
_entity_poly.pdbx_strand_id
1 'polypeptide(L)'
;MWMCAGFTMLEAGSVRSKSASMICMKNIGLYAIAGLMYYVIGYNLMYVDVGSVIGSISFLYGPSADEVALIGGNEGAAGAVAENGYSVMSDWFFQMVFVATTASIVSGALAERVKLWTFFVFVGGLTGVIYPIVGAWTWGGGWLGQMGFTDFAGSTIVHSTGGWAALAGALVVGPRWGKYRKDGSIQPTPPSNIPAVTLGVFILWMGWFGFNGGSELALSGVVNAVSMSNILVNTNLAAGAGVITALCLSRSILGRVDLFATLNGAISGMVAIT
;
A
#
# COMPACT_ATOMS: atom_id res chain seq x y z
N MET A 1 -8.81 -0.31 1.61
CA MET A 1 -9.45 1.03 1.65
C MET A 1 -9.21 1.75 2.98
N TRP A 2 -9.54 1.18 4.15
CA TRP A 2 -9.45 1.90 5.43
C TRP A 2 -8.04 2.39 5.79
N MET A 3 -6.98 1.70 5.34
CA MET A 3 -5.60 2.18 5.45
C MET A 3 -5.37 3.56 4.83
N CYS A 4 -6.12 3.94 3.78
CA CYS A 4 -6.04 5.28 3.19
C CYS A 4 -6.47 6.37 4.18
N ALA A 5 -7.43 6.10 5.06
CA ALA A 5 -7.76 7.00 6.16
C ALA A 5 -6.60 7.09 7.18
N GLY A 6 -5.94 5.96 7.44
CA GLY A 6 -4.75 5.88 8.28
C GLY A 6 -3.59 6.72 7.74
N PHE A 7 -3.26 6.58 6.45
CA PHE A 7 -2.29 7.43 5.75
C PHE A 7 -2.69 8.89 5.80
N THR A 8 -3.96 9.22 5.55
CA THR A 8 -4.45 10.61 5.61
C THR A 8 -4.19 11.23 6.97
N MET A 9 -4.53 10.53 8.06
CA MET A 9 -4.35 11.02 9.43
C MET A 9 -2.86 11.11 9.81
N LEU A 10 -2.08 10.09 9.45
CA LEU A 10 -0.63 10.04 9.65
C LEU A 10 0.07 11.21 8.96
N GLU A 11 -0.22 11.41 7.68
CA GLU A 11 0.40 12.46 6.86
C GLU A 11 -0.07 13.85 7.27
N ALA A 12 -1.38 14.07 7.41
CA ALA A 12 -1.94 15.37 7.72
C ALA A 12 -1.50 15.86 9.11
N GLY A 13 -1.41 14.96 10.09
CA GLY A 13 -0.88 15.27 11.42
C GLY A 13 0.62 15.54 11.43
N SER A 14 1.38 14.93 10.50
CA SER A 14 2.85 15.05 10.42
C SER A 14 3.35 16.30 9.69
N VAL A 15 2.50 16.95 8.90
CA VAL A 15 2.84 18.21 8.22
C VAL A 15 2.49 19.44 9.07
N ARG A 16 2.94 20.63 8.62
CA ARG A 16 2.53 21.91 9.20
C ARG A 16 1.04 22.14 8.95
N SER A 17 0.35 22.82 9.86
CA SER A 17 -1.11 23.00 9.81
C SER A 17 -1.60 23.64 8.50
N LYS A 18 -0.81 24.56 7.92
CA LYS A 18 -1.11 25.19 6.62
C LYS A 18 -1.21 24.20 5.45
N SER A 19 -0.60 23.03 5.58
CA SER A 19 -0.52 22.01 4.53
C SER A 19 -1.53 20.88 4.74
N ALA A 20 -2.19 20.79 5.89
CA ALA A 20 -3.05 19.66 6.26
C ALA A 20 -4.19 19.44 5.25
N SER A 21 -4.92 20.50 4.87
CA SER A 21 -5.99 20.42 3.86
C SER A 21 -5.49 19.90 2.51
N MET A 22 -4.30 20.33 2.08
CA MET A 22 -3.69 19.84 0.84
C MET A 22 -3.30 18.36 0.92
N ILE A 23 -2.91 17.85 2.09
CA ILE A 23 -2.63 16.43 2.28
C ILE A 23 -3.91 15.60 2.23
N CYS A 24 -5.00 16.07 2.85
CA CYS A 24 -6.30 15.41 2.73
C CYS A 24 -6.77 15.35 1.27
N MET A 25 -6.64 16.46 0.53
CA MET A 25 -6.97 16.53 -0.90
C MET A 25 -6.13 15.55 -1.73
N LYS A 26 -4.82 15.45 -1.44
CA LYS A 26 -3.95 14.46 -2.09
C LYS A 26 -4.41 13.03 -1.82
N ASN A 27 -4.76 12.70 -0.58
CA ASN A 27 -5.14 11.34 -0.20
C ASN A 27 -6.46 10.88 -0.80
N ILE A 28 -7.50 11.74 -0.85
CA ILE A 28 -8.75 11.35 -1.52
C ILE A 28 -8.56 11.26 -3.04
N GLY A 29 -7.81 12.18 -3.63
CA GLY A 29 -7.53 12.19 -5.07
C GLY A 29 -6.65 11.02 -5.51
N LEU A 30 -5.61 10.67 -4.74
CA LEU A 30 -4.73 9.54 -5.08
C LEU A 30 -5.49 8.22 -5.06
N TYR A 31 -6.40 8.03 -4.10
CA TYR A 31 -7.21 6.81 -4.02
C TYR A 31 -8.12 6.68 -5.25
N ALA A 32 -8.79 7.77 -5.64
CA ALA A 32 -9.65 7.79 -6.82
C ALA A 32 -8.85 7.52 -8.11
N ILE A 33 -7.69 8.16 -8.29
CA ILE A 33 -6.84 7.96 -9.46
C ILE A 33 -6.28 6.53 -9.48
N ALA A 34 -5.81 6.01 -8.34
CA ALA A 34 -5.30 4.64 -8.24
C ALA A 34 -6.36 3.63 -8.69
N GLY A 35 -7.59 3.76 -8.17
CA GLY A 35 -8.70 2.90 -8.57
C GLY A 35 -8.99 2.98 -10.06
N LEU A 36 -9.10 4.18 -10.63
CA LEU A 36 -9.39 4.35 -12.05
C LEU A 36 -8.27 3.86 -12.95
N MET A 37 -7.01 4.14 -12.63
CA MET A 37 -5.87 3.73 -13.46
C MET A 37 -5.62 2.23 -13.37
N TYR A 38 -5.82 1.63 -12.20
CA TYR A 38 -5.74 0.19 -12.04
C TYR A 38 -6.90 -0.53 -12.76
N TYR A 39 -8.10 0.06 -12.76
CA TYR A 39 -9.23 -0.41 -13.56
C TYR A 39 -8.97 -0.32 -15.07
N VAL A 40 -8.47 0.84 -15.52
CA VAL A 40 -8.33 1.14 -16.95
C VAL A 40 -7.23 0.30 -17.60
N ILE A 41 -6.13 0.02 -16.91
CA ILE A 41 -5.01 -0.71 -17.51
C ILE A 41 -4.23 -1.57 -16.51
N GLY A 42 -4.12 -1.14 -15.25
CA GLY A 42 -3.21 -1.76 -14.30
C GLY A 42 -3.50 -3.23 -14.01
N TYR A 43 -4.76 -3.63 -13.84
CA TYR A 43 -5.08 -5.03 -13.56
C TYR A 43 -4.69 -5.96 -14.71
N ASN A 44 -4.98 -5.56 -15.95
CA ASN A 44 -4.62 -6.34 -17.14
C ASN A 44 -3.11 -6.52 -17.27
N LEU A 45 -2.33 -5.46 -16.99
CA LEU A 45 -0.86 -5.54 -16.99
C LEU A 45 -0.31 -6.44 -15.90
N MET A 46 -1.02 -6.60 -14.78
CA MET A 46 -0.53 -7.32 -13.61
C MET A 46 -0.93 -8.80 -13.60
N TYR A 47 -2.14 -9.14 -14.07
CA TYR A 47 -2.73 -10.47 -13.86
C TYR A 47 -3.26 -11.17 -15.12
N VAL A 48 -3.43 -10.47 -16.25
CA VAL A 48 -4.06 -11.05 -17.45
C VAL A 48 -2.99 -11.44 -18.49
N ASP A 49 -2.96 -12.71 -18.89
CA ASP A 49 -2.03 -13.28 -19.88
C ASP A 49 -0.57 -12.87 -19.67
N VAL A 50 -0.11 -12.96 -18.41
CA VAL A 50 1.22 -12.50 -18.01
C VAL A 50 2.30 -13.33 -18.69
N GLY A 51 3.12 -12.66 -19.50
CA GLY A 51 4.34 -13.23 -20.05
C GLY A 51 5.46 -13.26 -19.00
N SER A 52 6.70 -13.08 -19.43
CA SER A 52 7.82 -13.02 -18.47
C SER A 52 7.80 -11.74 -17.62
N VAL A 53 7.42 -10.59 -18.19
CA VAL A 53 7.62 -9.26 -17.58
C VAL A 53 6.32 -8.48 -17.36
N ILE A 54 5.35 -8.59 -18.27
CA ILE A 54 4.09 -7.85 -18.23
C ILE A 54 2.95 -8.74 -18.75
N GLY A 55 1.72 -8.43 -18.31
CA GLY A 55 0.49 -8.94 -18.88
C GLY A 55 -0.02 -8.16 -20.09
N SER A 56 -1.27 -8.42 -20.42
CA SER A 56 -1.97 -7.90 -21.59
C SER A 56 -2.08 -6.39 -21.56
N ILE A 57 -1.75 -5.75 -22.69
CA ILE A 57 -2.01 -4.33 -22.93
C ILE A 57 -3.46 -4.21 -23.45
N SER A 58 -4.41 -4.37 -22.54
CA SER A 58 -5.83 -4.21 -22.80
C SER A 58 -6.43 -3.16 -21.84
N PHE A 59 -7.47 -2.48 -22.33
CA PHE A 59 -8.13 -1.44 -21.54
C PHE A 59 -9.42 -1.95 -20.93
N LEU A 60 -9.66 -1.46 -19.71
CA LEU A 60 -10.78 -1.83 -18.87
C LEU A 60 -10.72 -3.29 -18.43
N TYR A 61 -11.12 -3.53 -17.19
CA TYR A 61 -11.31 -4.88 -16.66
C TYR A 61 -12.75 -5.02 -16.20
N GLY A 62 -13.28 -6.24 -16.13
CA GLY A 62 -14.68 -6.45 -15.80
C GLY A 62 -14.96 -7.87 -15.36
N PRO A 63 -16.18 -8.12 -14.86
CA PRO A 63 -16.61 -9.46 -14.50
C PRO A 63 -16.42 -10.44 -15.66
N SER A 64 -16.19 -11.71 -15.36
CA SER A 64 -16.10 -12.73 -16.40
C SER A 64 -17.46 -12.94 -17.10
N ALA A 65 -17.45 -13.50 -18.31
CA ALA A 65 -18.68 -13.82 -19.02
C ALA A 65 -19.59 -14.77 -18.21
N ASP A 66 -19.00 -15.71 -17.47
CA ASP A 66 -19.71 -16.65 -16.61
C ASP A 66 -20.32 -15.97 -15.38
N GLU A 67 -19.63 -15.02 -14.75
CA GLU A 67 -20.18 -14.22 -13.66
C GLU A 67 -21.36 -13.35 -14.13
N VAL A 68 -21.25 -12.75 -15.32
CA VAL A 68 -22.36 -11.98 -15.92
C VAL A 68 -23.55 -12.89 -16.22
N ALA A 69 -23.30 -14.07 -16.79
CA ALA A 69 -24.36 -15.05 -17.07
C ALA A 69 -25.05 -15.54 -15.79
N LEU A 70 -24.28 -15.79 -14.73
CA LEU A 70 -24.81 -16.23 -13.44
C LEU A 70 -25.71 -15.17 -12.80
N ILE A 71 -25.28 -13.90 -12.79
CA ILE A 71 -26.12 -12.77 -12.32
C ILE A 71 -27.37 -12.62 -13.21
N GLY A 72 -27.25 -12.94 -14.50
CA GLY A 72 -28.36 -13.00 -15.45
C GLY A 72 -29.32 -14.18 -15.27
N GLY A 73 -29.10 -15.05 -14.28
CA GLY A 73 -29.96 -16.18 -13.95
C GLY A 73 -29.60 -17.51 -14.62
N ASN A 74 -28.46 -17.59 -15.31
CA ASN A 74 -27.97 -18.85 -15.86
C ASN A 74 -27.21 -19.65 -14.78
N GLU A 75 -27.93 -20.50 -14.05
CA GLU A 75 -27.34 -21.39 -13.03
C GLU A 75 -26.28 -22.35 -13.59
N GLY A 76 -26.29 -22.63 -14.90
CA GLY A 76 -25.27 -23.45 -15.56
C GLY A 76 -23.86 -22.86 -15.51
N ALA A 77 -23.72 -21.55 -15.30
CA ALA A 77 -22.42 -20.88 -15.14
C ALA A 77 -21.81 -21.04 -13.73
N ALA A 78 -22.58 -21.53 -12.75
CA ALA A 78 -22.14 -21.59 -11.36
C ALA A 78 -20.89 -22.46 -11.16
N GLY A 79 -20.76 -23.55 -11.93
CA GLY A 79 -19.58 -24.42 -11.87
C GLY A 79 -18.29 -23.70 -12.27
N ALA A 80 -18.30 -22.99 -13.39
CA ALA A 80 -17.14 -22.24 -13.89
C ALA A 80 -16.75 -21.10 -12.94
N VAL A 81 -17.73 -20.38 -12.39
CA VAL A 81 -17.48 -19.33 -11.38
C VAL A 81 -16.87 -19.91 -10.10
N ALA A 82 -17.33 -21.07 -9.65
CA ALA A 82 -16.79 -21.72 -8.45
C ALA A 82 -15.37 -22.27 -8.66
N GLU A 83 -15.05 -22.77 -9.86
CA GLU A 83 -13.72 -23.27 -10.20
C GLU A 83 -12.65 -22.18 -10.16
N ASN A 84 -13.03 -20.92 -10.44
CA ASN A 84 -12.15 -19.76 -10.34
C ASN A 84 -11.70 -19.43 -8.90
N GLY A 85 -12.30 -20.09 -7.89
CA GLY A 85 -11.95 -19.96 -6.47
C GLY A 85 -12.52 -18.72 -5.78
N TYR A 86 -12.41 -17.55 -6.41
CA TYR A 86 -12.99 -16.29 -5.96
C TYR A 86 -13.54 -15.46 -7.12
N SER A 87 -14.43 -14.53 -6.80
CA SER A 87 -15.01 -13.62 -7.79
C SER A 87 -13.96 -12.65 -8.34
N VAL A 88 -13.99 -12.44 -9.65
CA VAL A 88 -13.00 -11.67 -10.39
C VAL A 88 -12.93 -10.22 -9.92
N MET A 89 -14.09 -9.58 -9.72
CA MET A 89 -14.13 -8.19 -9.24
C MET A 89 -13.77 -8.06 -7.76
N SER A 90 -13.91 -9.14 -6.97
CA SER A 90 -13.44 -9.15 -5.58
C SER A 90 -11.93 -9.11 -5.51
N ASP A 91 -11.24 -9.91 -6.34
CA ASP A 91 -9.78 -9.83 -6.44
C ASP A 91 -9.33 -8.50 -7.01
N TRP A 92 -9.96 -8.00 -8.09
CA TRP A 92 -9.66 -6.66 -8.60
C TRP A 92 -9.70 -5.60 -7.50
N PHE A 93 -10.76 -5.58 -6.67
CA PHE A 93 -10.89 -4.63 -5.58
C PHE A 93 -9.82 -4.84 -4.49
N PHE A 94 -9.53 -6.09 -4.14
CA PHE A 94 -8.50 -6.42 -3.18
C PHE A 94 -7.12 -5.93 -3.64
N GLN A 95 -6.74 -6.20 -4.89
CA GLN A 95 -5.47 -5.73 -5.44
C GLN A 95 -5.42 -4.21 -5.61
N MET A 96 -6.53 -3.57 -6.00
CA MET A 96 -6.61 -2.12 -6.16
C MET A 96 -6.22 -1.38 -4.87
N VAL A 97 -6.62 -1.88 -3.70
CA VAL A 97 -6.28 -1.22 -2.43
C VAL A 97 -4.81 -1.38 -2.03
N PHE A 98 -4.08 -2.34 -2.60
CA PHE A 98 -2.63 -2.50 -2.45
C PHE A 98 -1.88 -1.49 -3.34
N VAL A 99 -2.36 -1.32 -4.57
CA VAL A 99 -1.88 -0.31 -5.51
C VAL A 99 -2.02 1.09 -4.90
N ALA A 100 -3.18 1.39 -4.30
CA ALA A 100 -3.41 2.66 -3.61
C ALA A 100 -2.48 2.86 -2.41
N THR A 101 -2.20 1.79 -1.64
CA THR A 101 -1.24 1.83 -0.51
C THR A 101 0.16 2.22 -0.98
N THR A 102 0.63 1.67 -2.11
CA THR A 102 1.92 2.04 -2.73
C THR A 102 1.98 3.54 -3.03
N ALA A 103 0.91 4.10 -3.60
CA ALA A 103 0.83 5.53 -3.90
C ALA A 103 0.79 6.42 -2.64
N SER A 104 0.12 5.98 -1.57
CA SER A 104 0.09 6.69 -0.28
C SER A 104 1.49 6.81 0.34
N ILE A 105 2.35 5.79 0.23
CA ILE A 105 3.75 5.87 0.71
C ILE A 105 4.48 7.06 0.08
N VAL A 106 4.28 7.28 -1.23
CA VAL A 106 4.88 8.41 -1.95
C VAL A 106 4.27 9.75 -1.53
N SER A 107 2.96 9.79 -1.27
CA SER A 107 2.27 11.00 -0.79
C SER A 107 2.92 11.55 0.48
N GLY A 108 3.06 10.70 1.50
CA GLY A 108 3.63 11.10 2.78
C GLY A 108 5.09 11.53 2.69
N ALA A 109 5.90 10.79 1.92
CA ALA A 109 7.33 11.12 1.74
C ALA A 109 7.55 12.45 1.02
N LEU A 110 6.67 12.82 0.09
CA LEU A 110 6.78 14.04 -0.73
C LEU A 110 5.84 15.17 -0.26
N ALA A 111 5.30 15.03 0.94
CA ALA A 111 4.44 16.02 1.57
C ALA A 111 5.07 17.43 1.61
N GLU A 112 4.24 18.45 1.40
CA GLU A 112 4.59 19.88 1.41
C GLU A 112 5.55 20.40 0.33
N ARG A 113 6.03 19.57 -0.60
CA ARG A 113 7.05 19.96 -1.60
C ARG A 113 6.74 19.59 -3.05
N VAL A 114 5.56 19.04 -3.33
CA VAL A 114 5.13 18.68 -4.69
C VAL A 114 3.79 19.32 -5.02
N LYS A 115 3.67 19.90 -6.22
CA LYS A 115 2.43 20.45 -6.78
C LYS A 115 1.39 19.35 -6.95
N LEU A 116 0.12 19.68 -6.69
CA LEU A 116 -0.98 18.70 -6.68
C LEU A 116 -1.11 17.93 -8.00
N TRP A 117 -1.23 18.63 -9.12
CA TRP A 117 -1.41 17.99 -10.43
C TRP A 117 -0.20 17.16 -10.87
N THR A 118 1.02 17.61 -10.58
CA THR A 118 2.24 16.83 -10.84
C THR A 118 2.23 15.52 -10.04
N PHE A 119 1.80 15.58 -8.77
CA PHE A 119 1.63 14.39 -7.95
C PHE A 119 0.56 13.45 -8.52
N PHE A 120 -0.57 13.96 -9.00
CA PHE A 120 -1.63 13.14 -9.58
C PHE A 120 -1.22 12.46 -10.90
N VAL A 121 -0.49 13.15 -11.77
CA VAL A 121 0.08 12.53 -12.98
C VAL A 121 1.04 11.39 -12.61
N PHE A 122 1.89 11.63 -11.61
CA PHE A 122 2.80 10.61 -11.09
C PHE A 122 2.03 9.41 -10.51
N VAL A 123 1.00 9.64 -9.68
CA VAL A 123 0.15 8.57 -9.13
C VAL A 123 -0.47 7.76 -10.27
N GLY A 124 -0.97 8.41 -11.33
CA GLY A 124 -1.54 7.69 -12.46
C GLY A 124 -0.54 6.78 -13.18
N GLY A 125 0.68 7.25 -13.40
CA GLY A 125 1.75 6.43 -13.97
C GLY A 125 2.22 5.30 -13.03
N LEU A 126 2.33 5.58 -11.74
CA LEU A 126 2.72 4.59 -10.73
C LEU A 126 1.68 3.46 -10.65
N THR A 127 0.41 3.81 -10.54
CA THR A 127 -0.69 2.87 -10.27
C THR A 127 -1.23 2.18 -11.52
N GLY A 128 -1.12 2.82 -12.68
CA GLY A 128 -1.51 2.24 -13.96
C GLY A 128 -0.40 1.43 -14.65
N VAL A 129 0.87 1.70 -14.36
CA VAL A 129 1.99 1.10 -15.12
C VAL A 129 3.08 0.53 -14.22
N ILE A 130 3.76 1.36 -13.41
CA ILE A 130 4.98 0.92 -12.72
C ILE A 130 4.69 -0.19 -11.71
N TYR A 131 3.74 0.02 -10.80
CA TYR A 131 3.37 -0.97 -9.78
C TYR A 131 2.79 -2.24 -10.41
N PRO A 132 1.83 -2.18 -11.36
CA PRO A 132 1.33 -3.37 -12.05
C PRO A 132 2.42 -4.23 -12.68
N ILE A 133 3.42 -3.62 -13.32
CA ILE A 133 4.55 -4.35 -13.93
C ILE A 133 5.37 -5.06 -12.85
N VAL A 134 5.66 -4.39 -11.72
CA VAL A 134 6.37 -5.03 -10.60
C VAL A 134 5.56 -6.20 -10.04
N GLY A 135 4.24 -6.03 -9.89
CA GLY A 135 3.35 -7.10 -9.46
C GLY A 135 3.30 -8.29 -10.43
N ALA A 136 3.37 -8.02 -11.74
CA ALA A 136 3.38 -9.06 -12.77
C ALA A 136 4.58 -9.99 -12.65
N TRP A 137 5.72 -9.49 -12.16
CA TRP A 137 6.94 -10.30 -12.02
C TRP A 137 6.78 -11.45 -11.02
N THR A 138 5.84 -11.36 -10.09
CA THR A 138 5.68 -12.31 -8.98
C THR A 138 4.24 -12.80 -8.90
N TRP A 139 3.29 -11.98 -8.44
CA TRP A 139 1.89 -12.34 -8.27
C TRP A 139 1.18 -12.60 -9.60
N GLY A 140 1.65 -11.98 -10.68
CA GLY A 140 1.20 -12.30 -12.04
C GLY A 140 1.80 -13.57 -12.64
N GLY A 141 2.77 -14.24 -11.98
CA GLY A 141 3.42 -15.44 -12.51
C GLY A 141 4.63 -15.20 -13.43
N GLY A 142 5.15 -13.97 -13.45
CA GLY A 142 6.31 -13.58 -14.24
C GLY A 142 7.65 -14.16 -13.75
N TRP A 143 8.73 -13.62 -14.32
CA TRP A 143 10.09 -14.18 -14.20
C TRP A 143 10.60 -14.32 -12.76
N LEU A 144 10.26 -13.39 -11.87
CA LEU A 144 10.78 -13.38 -10.51
C LEU A 144 10.09 -14.45 -9.66
N GLY A 145 8.78 -14.64 -9.86
CA GLY A 145 8.04 -15.78 -9.30
C GLY A 145 8.58 -17.12 -9.81
N GLN A 146 8.92 -17.22 -11.09
CA GLN A 146 9.53 -18.43 -11.68
C GLN A 146 10.92 -18.75 -11.10
N MET A 147 11.63 -17.75 -10.58
CA MET A 147 12.89 -17.94 -9.84
C MET A 147 12.68 -18.35 -8.38
N GLY A 148 11.44 -18.49 -7.92
CA GLY A 148 11.10 -18.88 -6.54
C GLY A 148 11.09 -17.73 -5.54
N PHE A 149 11.04 -16.47 -6.00
CA PHE A 149 10.84 -15.34 -5.10
C PHE A 149 9.43 -15.35 -4.52
N THR A 150 9.34 -15.13 -3.21
CA THR A 150 8.08 -15.10 -2.47
C THR A 150 7.90 -13.76 -1.78
N ASP A 151 6.73 -13.16 -1.94
CA ASP A 151 6.29 -11.97 -1.23
C ASP A 151 4.80 -12.16 -0.94
N PHE A 152 4.44 -12.34 0.32
CA PHE A 152 3.13 -12.87 0.69
C PHE A 152 2.04 -11.82 0.50
N ALA A 153 2.18 -10.66 1.16
CA ALA A 153 1.24 -9.56 1.06
C ALA A 153 1.89 -8.27 0.49
N GLY A 154 3.18 -8.26 0.15
CA GLY A 154 3.78 -7.14 -0.58
C GLY A 154 4.82 -6.31 0.19
N SER A 155 5.65 -6.92 1.04
CA SER A 155 6.86 -6.28 1.58
C SER A 155 7.70 -5.61 0.49
N THR A 156 7.86 -6.28 -0.64
CA THR A 156 8.61 -5.77 -1.79
C THR A 156 7.66 -5.08 -2.76
N ILE A 157 6.63 -5.79 -3.21
CA ILE A 157 5.76 -5.37 -4.31
C ILE A 157 5.04 -4.07 -3.97
N VAL A 158 4.58 -3.90 -2.73
CA VAL A 158 3.88 -2.69 -2.26
C VAL A 158 4.86 -1.75 -1.57
N HIS A 159 5.44 -2.18 -0.46
CA HIS A 159 6.14 -1.25 0.42
C HIS A 159 7.49 -0.81 -0.15
N SER A 160 8.28 -1.75 -0.69
CA SER A 160 9.57 -1.39 -1.30
C SER A 160 9.37 -0.61 -2.60
N THR A 161 8.43 -1.00 -3.47
CA THR A 161 8.09 -0.22 -4.67
C THR A 161 7.71 1.23 -4.32
N GLY A 162 6.81 1.41 -3.34
CA GLY A 162 6.42 2.73 -2.86
C GLY A 162 7.59 3.48 -2.22
N GLY A 163 8.44 2.80 -1.45
CA GLY A 163 9.62 3.35 -0.81
C GLY A 163 10.68 3.84 -1.80
N TRP A 164 10.99 3.04 -2.83
CA TRP A 164 11.94 3.41 -3.89
C TRP A 164 11.39 4.54 -4.76
N ALA A 165 10.10 4.51 -5.10
CA ALA A 165 9.43 5.59 -5.80
C ALA A 165 9.46 6.90 -4.99
N ALA A 166 9.21 6.82 -3.68
CA ALA A 166 9.30 7.92 -2.75
C ALA A 166 10.72 8.49 -2.66
N LEU A 167 11.74 7.61 -2.60
CA LEU A 167 13.14 8.03 -2.58
C LEU A 167 13.53 8.74 -3.88
N ALA A 168 13.19 8.17 -5.03
CA ALA A 168 13.45 8.79 -6.34
C ALA A 168 12.81 10.18 -6.43
N GLY A 169 11.54 10.30 -6.01
CA GLY A 169 10.85 11.58 -5.94
C GLY A 169 11.53 12.57 -4.97
N ALA A 170 12.02 12.09 -3.83
CA ALA A 170 12.67 12.94 -2.83
C ALA A 170 14.03 13.46 -3.32
N LEU A 171 14.77 12.65 -4.09
CA LEU A 171 16.03 13.05 -4.73
C LEU A 171 15.81 14.10 -5.82
N VAL A 172 14.76 13.96 -6.64
CA VAL A 172 14.44 14.91 -7.72
C VAL A 172 13.89 16.22 -7.18
N VAL A 173 12.97 16.16 -6.21
CA VAL A 173 12.29 17.35 -5.66
C VAL A 173 13.18 18.11 -4.67
N GLY A 174 14.11 17.41 -4.01
CA GLY A 174 14.97 17.98 -2.99
C GLY A 174 14.26 18.23 -1.65
N PRO A 175 14.97 18.78 -0.65
CA PRO A 175 14.47 18.89 0.72
C PRO A 175 13.36 19.94 0.86
N ARG A 176 12.54 19.79 1.90
CA ARG A 176 11.54 20.81 2.27
C ARG A 176 12.23 22.14 2.56
N TRP A 177 11.62 23.24 2.12
CA TRP A 177 12.11 24.58 2.43
C TRP A 177 12.27 24.77 3.95
N GLY A 178 13.47 25.21 4.36
CA GLY A 178 13.81 25.43 5.76
C GLY A 178 14.10 24.16 6.57
N LYS A 179 14.23 22.98 5.94
CA LYS A 179 14.60 21.73 6.61
C LYS A 179 16.06 21.72 7.09
N TYR A 180 16.95 22.37 6.36
CA TYR A 180 18.38 22.48 6.69
C TYR A 180 18.76 23.93 6.90
N ARG A 181 19.56 24.19 7.93
CA ARG A 181 20.16 25.50 8.19
C ARG A 181 21.35 25.73 7.26
N LYS A 182 21.92 26.96 7.26
CA LYS A 182 23.07 27.31 6.42
C LYS A 182 24.32 26.46 6.68
N ASP A 183 24.45 25.93 7.90
CA ASP A 183 25.54 25.03 8.33
C ASP A 183 25.25 23.54 8.03
N GLY A 184 24.13 23.23 7.37
CA GLY A 184 23.69 21.86 7.07
C GLY A 184 22.97 21.14 8.22
N SER A 185 22.89 21.74 9.41
CA SER A 185 22.18 21.13 10.54
C SER A 185 20.67 21.07 10.31
N ILE A 186 20.02 20.07 10.91
CA ILE A 186 18.59 19.82 10.74
C ILE A 186 17.77 20.85 11.53
N GLN A 187 16.83 21.50 10.87
CA GLN A 187 15.75 22.25 11.50
C GLN A 187 14.51 21.34 11.60
N PRO A 188 14.09 20.95 12.82
CA PRO A 188 12.88 20.16 13.00
C PRO A 188 11.65 20.91 12.50
N THR A 189 10.78 20.21 11.78
CA THR A 189 9.44 20.71 11.44
C THR A 189 8.47 19.99 12.36
N PRO A 190 7.89 20.66 13.37
CA PRO A 190 7.00 20.00 14.30
C PRO A 190 5.73 19.51 13.59
N PRO A 191 5.15 18.38 14.03
CA PRO A 191 3.86 17.93 13.56
C PRO A 191 2.76 18.91 13.95
N SER A 192 1.69 19.01 13.14
CA SER A 192 0.54 19.84 13.45
C SER A 192 -0.42 19.20 14.46
N ASN A 193 -0.51 17.87 14.50
CA ASN A 193 -1.45 17.15 15.35
C ASN A 193 -0.93 15.74 15.70
N ILE A 194 -0.29 15.61 16.86
CA ILE A 194 0.27 14.33 17.35
C ILE A 194 -0.83 13.26 17.54
N PRO A 195 -1.98 13.55 18.17
CA PRO A 195 -3.08 12.58 18.23
C PRO A 195 -3.52 12.03 16.86
N ALA A 196 -3.57 12.88 15.82
CA ALA A 196 -3.90 12.43 14.47
C ALA A 196 -2.83 11.50 13.88
N VAL A 197 -1.54 11.80 14.09
CA VAL A 197 -0.44 10.90 13.69
C VAL A 197 -0.59 9.54 14.35
N THR A 198 -0.79 9.52 15.67
CA THR A 198 -0.96 8.29 16.45
C THR A 198 -2.20 7.50 16.03
N LEU A 199 -3.34 8.17 15.84
CA LEU A 199 -4.57 7.55 15.35
C LEU A 199 -4.38 6.99 13.94
N GLY A 200 -3.64 7.68 13.07
CA GLY A 200 -3.29 7.19 11.74
C GLY A 200 -2.56 5.85 11.81
N VAL A 201 -1.57 5.71 12.69
CA VAL A 201 -0.84 4.44 12.89
C VAL A 201 -1.74 3.32 13.40
N PHE A 202 -2.66 3.60 14.33
CA PHE A 202 -3.63 2.59 14.78
C PHE A 202 -4.62 2.17 13.68
N ILE A 203 -5.08 3.11 12.85
CA ILE A 203 -5.91 2.80 11.69
C ILE A 203 -5.15 1.94 10.67
N LEU A 204 -3.86 2.26 10.42
CA LEU A 204 -2.99 1.44 9.58
C LEU A 204 -2.83 0.04 10.16
N TRP A 205 -2.58 -0.09 11.47
CA TRP A 205 -2.46 -1.38 12.14
C TRP A 205 -3.74 -2.21 12.00
N MET A 206 -4.90 -1.62 12.29
CA MET A 206 -6.19 -2.28 12.08
C MET A 206 -6.37 -2.71 10.62
N GLY A 207 -6.03 -1.84 9.67
CA GLY A 207 -6.11 -2.16 8.24
C GLY A 207 -5.14 -3.26 7.80
N TRP A 208 -3.99 -3.38 8.46
CA TRP A 208 -2.96 -4.38 8.16
C TRP A 208 -3.42 -5.81 8.40
N PHE A 209 -4.39 -6.02 9.30
CA PHE A 209 -5.04 -7.32 9.45
C PHE A 209 -5.80 -7.74 8.20
N GLY A 210 -6.46 -6.80 7.52
CA GLY A 210 -7.09 -7.05 6.22
C GLY A 210 -6.06 -7.19 5.10
N PHE A 211 -4.94 -6.45 5.19
CA PHE A 211 -3.85 -6.48 4.22
C PHE A 211 -3.14 -7.85 4.20
N ASN A 212 -2.58 -8.26 5.34
CA ASN A 212 -1.88 -9.54 5.45
C ASN A 212 -2.87 -10.70 5.48
N GLY A 213 -3.90 -10.63 6.33
CA GLY A 213 -4.86 -11.72 6.44
C GLY A 213 -5.61 -11.97 5.13
N GLY A 214 -6.09 -10.91 4.48
CA GLY A 214 -6.79 -11.05 3.19
C GLY A 214 -5.93 -11.68 2.09
N SER A 215 -4.60 -11.61 2.20
CA SER A 215 -3.66 -12.21 1.24
C SER A 215 -3.61 -13.74 1.31
N GLU A 216 -4.28 -14.37 2.28
CA GLU A 216 -4.59 -15.80 2.22
C GLU A 216 -5.56 -16.12 1.06
N LEU A 217 -6.37 -15.14 0.62
CA LEU A 217 -7.35 -15.22 -0.48
C LEU A 217 -8.47 -16.25 -0.31
N ALA A 218 -8.43 -17.07 0.76
CA ALA A 218 -9.44 -18.05 1.09
C ALA A 218 -9.65 -18.16 2.61
N LEU A 219 -10.91 -18.38 3.01
CA LEU A 219 -11.27 -18.74 4.39
C LEU A 219 -11.94 -20.11 4.48
N SER A 220 -12.25 -20.74 3.34
CA SER A 220 -12.89 -22.05 3.30
C SER A 220 -11.87 -23.16 3.60
N GLY A 221 -12.26 -24.11 4.44
CA GLY A 221 -11.42 -25.24 4.82
C GLY A 221 -10.55 -24.99 6.06
N VAL A 222 -10.23 -26.07 6.77
CA VAL A 222 -9.53 -26.03 8.06
C VAL A 222 -8.11 -25.45 7.92
N VAL A 223 -7.41 -25.77 6.83
CA VAL A 223 -6.03 -25.30 6.59
C VAL A 223 -5.99 -23.78 6.44
N ASN A 224 -6.80 -23.21 5.54
CA ASN A 224 -6.84 -21.77 5.27
C ASN A 224 -7.27 -20.98 6.52
N ALA A 225 -8.22 -21.51 7.30
CA ALA A 225 -8.61 -20.89 8.57
C ALA A 225 -7.44 -20.83 9.59
N VAL A 226 -6.64 -21.90 9.67
CA VAL A 226 -5.45 -21.95 10.54
C VAL A 226 -4.37 -20.99 10.01
N SER A 227 -4.08 -21.00 8.71
CA SER A 227 -3.14 -20.07 8.07
C SER A 227 -3.50 -18.61 8.37
N MET A 228 -4.75 -18.22 8.09
CA MET A 228 -5.27 -16.88 8.35
C MET A 228 -5.08 -16.47 9.81
N SER A 229 -5.41 -17.35 10.76
CA SER A 229 -5.23 -17.06 12.19
C SER A 229 -3.77 -16.78 12.55
N ASN A 230 -2.83 -17.57 12.02
CA ASN A 230 -1.41 -17.37 12.26
C ASN A 230 -0.91 -16.06 11.66
N ILE A 231 -1.36 -15.73 10.44
CA ILE A 231 -1.02 -14.48 9.76
C ILE A 231 -1.44 -13.27 10.59
N LEU A 232 -2.68 -13.26 11.12
CA LEU A 232 -3.18 -12.18 11.96
C LEU A 232 -2.36 -12.01 13.25
N VAL A 233 -2.04 -13.13 13.92
CA VAL A 233 -1.23 -13.11 15.14
C VAL A 233 0.19 -12.62 14.85
N ASN A 234 0.83 -13.11 13.78
CA ASN A 234 2.16 -12.70 13.37
C ASN A 234 2.21 -11.21 13.02
N THR A 235 1.18 -10.70 12.34
CA THR A 235 1.04 -9.26 12.02
C THR A 235 1.00 -8.42 13.30
N ASN A 236 0.19 -8.82 14.29
CA ASN A 236 0.10 -8.11 15.56
C ASN A 236 1.41 -8.18 16.37
N LEU A 237 2.04 -9.35 16.43
CA LEU A 237 3.29 -9.57 17.15
C LEU A 237 4.43 -8.77 16.52
N ALA A 238 4.53 -8.71 15.20
CA ALA A 238 5.55 -7.92 14.51
C ALA A 238 5.38 -6.42 14.75
N ALA A 239 4.15 -5.91 14.68
CA ALA A 239 3.84 -4.51 15.01
C ALA A 239 4.25 -4.19 16.46
N GLY A 240 3.84 -5.03 17.42
CA GLY A 240 4.19 -4.88 18.83
C GLY A 240 5.70 -4.97 19.08
N ALA A 241 6.39 -5.93 18.46
CA ALA A 241 7.83 -6.07 18.55
C ALA A 241 8.56 -4.85 17.98
N GLY A 242 8.07 -4.29 16.87
CA GLY A 242 8.59 -3.06 16.29
C GLY A 242 8.46 -1.85 17.22
N VAL A 243 7.31 -1.70 17.89
CA VAL A 243 7.07 -0.69 18.93
C VAL A 243 8.08 -0.83 20.07
N ILE A 244 8.19 -2.03 20.67
CA ILE A 244 9.07 -2.28 21.81
C ILE A 244 10.54 -2.07 21.44
N THR A 245 10.96 -2.56 20.26
CA THR A 245 12.32 -2.37 19.75
C THR A 245 12.64 -0.88 19.60
N ALA A 246 11.74 -0.11 18.99
CA ALA A 246 11.94 1.33 18.84
C ALA A 246 11.95 2.07 20.19
N LEU A 247 11.14 1.68 21.16
CA LEU A 247 11.17 2.24 22.52
C LEU A 247 12.52 1.99 23.19
N CYS A 248 13.02 0.75 23.16
CA CYS A 248 14.30 0.37 23.75
C CYS A 248 15.49 1.09 23.09
N LEU A 249 15.47 1.23 21.77
CA LEU A 249 16.58 1.84 21.01
C LEU A 249 16.52 3.36 20.96
N SER A 250 15.33 3.98 21.02
CA SER A 250 15.19 5.43 20.86
C SER A 250 15.95 6.20 21.93
N ARG A 251 15.95 5.76 23.19
CA ARG A 251 16.68 6.45 24.27
C ARG A 251 18.20 6.42 24.08
N SER A 252 18.77 5.28 23.66
CA SER A 252 20.21 5.15 23.47
C SER A 252 20.71 5.87 22.21
N ILE A 253 19.91 5.89 21.14
CA ILE A 253 20.29 6.49 19.85
C ILE A 253 19.95 7.98 19.79
N LEU A 254 18.75 8.36 20.22
CA LEU A 254 18.20 9.73 20.10
C LEU A 254 18.31 10.52 21.39
N GLY A 255 18.82 9.92 22.47
CA GLY A 255 18.95 10.54 23.77
C GLY A 255 17.61 10.79 24.47
N ARG A 256 16.48 10.24 23.99
CA ARG A 256 15.15 10.31 24.64
C ARG A 256 14.24 9.22 24.08
N VAL A 257 13.21 8.86 24.83
CA VAL A 257 12.14 8.02 24.28
C VAL A 257 11.37 8.85 23.26
N ASP A 258 11.35 8.41 22.01
CA ASP A 258 10.79 9.19 20.90
C ASP A 258 9.52 8.54 20.34
N LEU A 259 8.43 9.31 20.33
CA LEU A 259 7.12 8.85 19.87
C LEU A 259 7.13 8.51 18.38
N PHE A 260 7.77 9.34 17.53
CA PHE A 260 7.79 9.09 16.09
C PHE A 260 8.62 7.86 15.76
N ALA A 261 9.74 7.64 16.45
CA ALA A 261 10.49 6.40 16.33
C ALA A 261 9.62 5.19 16.69
N THR A 262 8.85 5.28 17.77
CA THR A 262 7.95 4.21 18.24
C THR A 262 6.82 3.90 17.25
N LEU A 263 6.15 4.94 16.74
CA LEU A 263 5.09 4.80 15.74
C LEU A 263 5.62 4.23 14.42
N ASN A 264 6.79 4.69 13.97
CA ASN A 264 7.46 4.08 12.81
C ASN A 264 7.93 2.66 13.10
N GLY A 265 8.28 2.32 14.35
CA GLY A 265 8.58 0.96 14.77
C GLY A 265 7.41 0.01 14.51
N ALA A 266 6.18 0.41 14.87
CA ALA A 266 4.97 -0.35 14.54
C ALA A 266 4.83 -0.58 13.03
N ILE A 267 4.94 0.50 12.24
CA ILE A 267 4.81 0.44 10.78
C ILE A 267 5.89 -0.44 10.17
N SER A 268 7.16 -0.26 10.56
CA SER A 268 8.28 -1.07 10.06
C SER A 268 8.13 -2.55 10.39
N GLY A 269 7.65 -2.88 11.60
CA GLY A 269 7.36 -4.27 11.99
C GLY A 269 6.29 -4.89 11.10
N MET A 270 5.20 -4.15 10.83
CA MET A 270 4.15 -4.62 9.92
C MET A 270 4.64 -4.73 8.47
N VAL A 271 5.38 -3.73 7.97
CA VAL A 271 5.98 -3.77 6.63
C VAL A 271 6.88 -4.98 6.47
N ALA A 272 7.69 -5.35 7.46
CA ALA A 272 8.63 -6.46 7.35
C ALA A 272 7.98 -7.87 7.42
N ILE A 273 6.80 -7.99 8.03
CA ILE A 273 6.06 -9.27 8.13
C ILE A 273 4.96 -9.41 7.06
N THR A 274 4.84 -8.41 6.18
CA THR A 274 3.92 -8.38 5.04
C THR A 274 4.41 -9.33 3.96
#